data_AF-A0A3M2ZYN0-F1
#
_entry.id   AF-A0A3M2ZYN0-F1
#
_cell.length_a   1.000
_cell.length_b   1.000
_cell.length_c   1.000
_cell.angle_alpha   90.00
_cell.angle_beta   90.00
_cell.angle_gamma   90.00
#
_symmetry.space_group_name_H-M   'P 1'
#
loop_
_entity.id
_entity.type
_entity.pdbx_description
1 polymer ?
#
loop_
_entity_poly.entity_id
_entity_poly.type
_entity_poly.pdbx_seq_one_letter_code
_entity_poly.pdbx_strand_id
1 'polypeptide(L)'
;GIVVSIALVGIAYNVLLRHLWHPQGWQWIADELLHDVMPLAFMLYWWLYVPKGRLRLGHVPLWAMYPVVYFAYVLLRGNMLGDYMYPFIDVGTIGFGSALINALGVLLGFVLIALLLVGIDKWASRRKV
;
A
#
# COMPACT_ATOMS: atom_id res chain seq x y z
N GLY A 1 -8.46 3.95 -6.14
CA GLY A 1 -8.25 3.68 -4.71
C GLY A 1 -7.80 2.26 -4.51
N ILE A 2 -8.71 1.31 -4.73
CA ILE A 2 -8.47 -0.12 -4.43
C ILE A 2 -7.22 -0.67 -5.11
N VAL A 3 -7.08 -0.53 -6.44
CA VAL A 3 -5.88 -1.04 -7.16
C VAL A 3 -4.57 -0.44 -6.65
N VAL A 4 -4.56 0.85 -6.30
CA VAL A 4 -3.40 1.54 -5.72
C VAL A 4 -3.08 0.97 -4.35
N SER A 5 -4.10 0.72 -3.54
CA SER A 5 -3.95 0.21 -2.17
C SER A 5 -3.45 -1.23 -2.17
N ILE A 6 -4.00 -2.07 -3.06
CA ILE A 6 -3.56 -3.46 -3.23
C ILE A 6 -2.11 -3.51 -3.73
N ALA A 7 -1.75 -2.66 -4.71
CA ALA A 7 -0.37 -2.56 -5.18
C ALA A 7 0.58 -2.09 -4.05
N LEU A 8 0.17 -1.09 -3.26
CA LEU A 8 0.94 -0.64 -2.10
C LEU A 8 1.15 -1.79 -1.12
N VAL A 9 0.10 -2.54 -0.77
CA VAL A 9 0.20 -3.66 0.19
C VAL A 9 1.20 -4.71 -0.30
N GLY A 10 1.09 -5.15 -1.56
CA GLY A 10 2.03 -6.14 -2.10
C GLY A 10 3.48 -5.66 -2.10
N ILE A 11 3.72 -4.40 -2.50
CA ILE A 11 5.07 -3.81 -2.52
C ILE A 11 5.60 -3.60 -1.11
N ALA A 12 4.82 -2.95 -0.23
CA ALA A 12 5.23 -2.65 1.13
C ALA A 12 5.48 -3.94 1.93
N TYR A 13 4.65 -4.96 1.76
CA TYR A 13 4.88 -6.26 2.37
C TYR A 13 6.23 -6.84 1.93
N ASN A 14 6.45 -6.95 0.62
CA ASN A 14 7.66 -7.54 0.07
C ASN A 14 8.94 -6.80 0.47
N VAL A 15 8.90 -5.46 0.52
CA VAL A 15 10.08 -4.63 0.80
C VAL A 15 10.31 -4.48 2.31
N LEU A 16 9.24 -4.27 3.10
CA LEU A 16 9.36 -3.85 4.50
C LEU A 16 9.07 -4.97 5.50
N LEU A 17 8.29 -5.99 5.14
CA LEU A 17 7.72 -6.94 6.11
C LEU A 17 8.07 -8.41 5.86
N ARG A 18 8.32 -8.83 4.61
CA ARG A 18 8.49 -10.26 4.25
C ARG A 18 9.64 -10.96 4.98
N HIS A 19 10.63 -10.21 5.43
CA HIS A 19 11.78 -10.73 6.19
C HIS A 19 11.54 -10.79 7.70
N LEU A 20 10.44 -10.22 8.20
CA LEU A 20 10.10 -10.18 9.63
C LEU A 20 9.19 -11.33 10.05
N TRP A 21 8.46 -11.92 9.10
CA TRP A 21 7.44 -12.93 9.36
C TRP A 21 7.74 -14.20 8.57
N HIS A 22 7.87 -15.32 9.28
CA HIS A 22 8.17 -16.63 8.70
C HIS A 22 7.04 -17.63 9.00
N PRO A 23 5.86 -17.47 8.39
CA PRO A 23 4.73 -18.35 8.64
C PRO A 23 5.01 -19.76 8.11
N GLN A 24 4.36 -20.76 8.70
CA GLN A 24 4.45 -22.16 8.28
C GLN A 24 3.06 -22.79 8.06
N GLY A 25 3.02 -23.87 7.27
CA GLY A 25 1.79 -24.60 6.98
C GLY A 25 0.72 -23.72 6.34
N TRP A 26 -0.50 -23.72 6.89
CA TRP A 26 -1.62 -22.93 6.37
C TRP A 26 -1.42 -21.42 6.44
N GLN A 27 -0.64 -20.93 7.41
CA GLN A 27 -0.36 -19.49 7.51
C GLN A 27 0.55 -19.03 6.36
N TRP A 28 1.48 -19.88 5.92
CA TRP A 28 2.34 -19.57 4.77
C TRP A 28 1.52 -19.45 3.49
N ILE A 29 0.58 -20.37 3.29
CA ILE A 29 -0.33 -20.32 2.14
C ILE A 29 -1.16 -19.04 2.18
N ALA A 30 -1.74 -18.69 3.33
CA ALA A 30 -2.52 -17.47 3.48
C ALA A 30 -1.67 -16.21 3.21
N ASP A 31 -0.45 -16.18 3.70
CA ASP A 31 0.47 -15.06 3.52
C ASP A 31 0.83 -14.84 2.05
N GLU A 32 1.27 -15.89 1.34
CA GLU A 32 1.62 -15.82 -0.08
C GLU A 32 0.40 -15.45 -0.93
N LEU A 33 -0.78 -16.00 -0.60
CA LEU A 33 -2.01 -15.67 -1.30
C LEU A 33 -2.37 -14.19 -1.14
N LEU A 34 -2.31 -13.67 0.08
CA LEU A 34 -2.76 -12.30 0.39
C LEU A 34 -1.77 -11.22 -0.06
N HIS A 35 -0.47 -11.49 0.00
CA HIS A 35 0.56 -10.47 -0.23
C HIS A 35 1.26 -10.58 -1.58
N ASP A 36 1.21 -11.73 -2.26
CA ASP A 36 1.83 -11.92 -3.56
C ASP A 36 0.81 -12.24 -4.65
N VAL A 37 0.03 -13.31 -4.49
CA VAL A 37 -0.88 -13.78 -5.54
C VAL A 37 -2.02 -12.80 -5.78
N MET A 38 -2.73 -12.37 -4.72
CA MET A 38 -3.88 -11.48 -4.84
C MET A 38 -3.50 -10.10 -5.41
N PRO A 39 -2.40 -9.45 -5.00
CA PRO A 39 -1.98 -8.20 -5.61
C PRO A 39 -1.68 -8.30 -7.11
N LEU A 40 -0.97 -9.35 -7.53
CA LEU A 40 -0.67 -9.59 -8.94
C LEU A 40 -1.92 -9.91 -9.75
N ALA A 41 -2.79 -10.79 -9.23
CA ALA A 41 -4.04 -11.15 -9.86
C ALA A 41 -4.97 -9.94 -10.02
N PHE A 42 -5.06 -9.08 -8.99
CA PHE A 42 -5.88 -7.88 -9.05
C PHE A 42 -5.33 -6.83 -10.02
N MET A 43 -4.00 -6.68 -10.08
CA MET A 43 -3.35 -5.82 -11.07
C MET A 43 -3.64 -6.29 -12.50
N LEU A 44 -3.55 -7.61 -12.74
CA LEU A 44 -3.88 -8.21 -14.04
C LEU A 44 -5.37 -8.05 -14.38
N TYR A 45 -6.26 -8.32 -13.43
CA TYR A 45 -7.70 -8.09 -13.59
C TYR A 45 -8.00 -6.64 -13.94
N TRP A 46 -7.42 -5.70 -13.18
CA TRP A 46 -7.58 -4.28 -13.45
C TRP A 46 -7.12 -3.96 -14.86
N TRP A 47 -5.94 -4.43 -15.27
CA TRP A 47 -5.40 -4.18 -16.60
C TRP A 47 -6.32 -4.67 -17.73
N LEU A 48 -6.78 -5.92 -17.65
CA LEU A 48 -7.54 -6.59 -18.71
C LEU A 48 -9.01 -6.16 -18.80
N TYR A 49 -9.68 -6.02 -17.66
CA TYR A 49 -11.15 -5.94 -17.62
C TYR A 49 -11.71 -4.57 -17.21
N VAL A 50 -10.92 -3.72 -16.54
CA VAL A 50 -11.43 -2.41 -16.08
C VAL A 50 -11.28 -1.36 -17.18
N PRO A 51 -12.37 -0.69 -17.61
CA PRO A 51 -12.32 0.38 -18.61
C PRO A 51 -11.35 1.50 -18.23
N LYS A 52 -10.54 1.93 -19.21
CA LYS A 52 -9.49 2.94 -19.03
C LYS A 52 -9.99 4.36 -19.32
N GLY A 53 -9.37 5.35 -18.70
CA GLY A 53 -9.66 6.78 -18.90
C GLY A 53 -10.58 7.41 -17.86
N ARG A 54 -10.93 6.66 -16.80
CA ARG A 54 -11.83 7.14 -15.73
C ARG A 54 -11.07 7.68 -14.53
N LEU A 55 -9.77 7.39 -14.39
CA LEU A 55 -8.98 7.84 -13.24
C LEU A 55 -8.53 9.29 -13.43
N ARG A 56 -8.77 10.11 -12.38
CA ARG A 56 -8.45 11.54 -12.34
C ARG A 56 -7.47 11.82 -11.21
N LEU A 57 -6.61 12.82 -11.39
CA LEU A 57 -5.64 13.26 -10.37
C LEU A 57 -6.33 13.72 -9.09
N GLY A 58 -7.50 14.35 -9.19
CA GLY A 58 -8.29 14.78 -8.03
C GLY A 58 -8.77 13.62 -7.13
N HIS A 59 -8.72 12.37 -7.59
CA HIS A 59 -9.04 11.23 -6.74
C HIS A 59 -7.88 10.82 -5.82
N VAL A 60 -6.64 11.23 -6.10
CA VAL A 60 -5.46 10.79 -5.34
C VAL A 60 -5.53 11.22 -3.86
N PRO A 61 -5.84 12.48 -3.51
CA PRO A 61 -5.99 12.88 -2.11
C PRO A 61 -7.08 12.08 -1.39
N LEU A 62 -8.22 11.83 -2.06
CA LEU A 62 -9.31 11.05 -1.50
C LEU A 62 -8.88 9.61 -1.18
N TRP A 63 -8.10 8.99 -2.07
CA TRP A 63 -7.58 7.64 -1.82
C TRP A 63 -6.52 7.62 -0.73
N ALA A 64 -5.72 8.68 -0.60
CA ALA A 64 -4.69 8.80 0.42
C ALA A 64 -5.27 8.96 1.83
N MET A 65 -6.54 9.35 1.97
CA MET A 65 -7.20 9.38 3.29
C MET A 65 -7.17 8.02 3.97
N TYR A 66 -7.33 6.92 3.22
CA TYR A 66 -7.31 5.58 3.78
C TYR A 66 -5.98 5.24 4.49
N PRO A 67 -4.81 5.27 3.81
CA PRO A 67 -3.55 5.00 4.49
C PRO A 67 -3.25 6.04 5.57
N VAL A 68 -3.57 7.33 5.37
CA VAL A 68 -3.33 8.37 6.39
C VAL A 68 -4.08 8.08 7.69
N VAL A 69 -5.39 7.77 7.60
CA VAL A 69 -6.21 7.45 8.77
C VAL A 69 -5.72 6.17 9.44
N TYR A 70 -5.38 5.15 8.65
CA TYR A 70 -4.86 3.90 9.18
C TYR A 70 -3.52 4.10 9.90
N PHE A 71 -2.59 4.86 9.31
CA PHE A 71 -1.31 5.19 9.96
C PHE A 71 -1.50 5.96 11.27
N ALA A 72 -2.39 6.96 11.29
CA ALA A 72 -2.72 7.68 12.50
C ALA A 72 -3.26 6.75 13.58
N TYR A 73 -4.13 5.81 13.22
CA TYR A 73 -4.65 4.79 14.12
C TYR A 73 -3.55 3.87 14.67
N VAL A 74 -2.69 3.31 13.83
CA VAL A 74 -1.63 2.39 14.29
C VAL A 74 -0.62 3.10 15.18
N LEU A 75 -0.25 4.35 14.86
CA LEU A 75 0.62 5.17 15.71
C LEU A 75 -0.02 5.47 17.07
N LEU A 76 -1.30 5.86 17.09
CA LEU A 76 -2.03 6.11 18.33
C LEU A 76 -2.12 4.84 19.19
N ARG A 77 -2.50 3.71 18.57
CA ARG A 77 -2.59 2.40 19.23
C ARG A 77 -1.24 1.95 19.79
N GLY A 78 -0.16 2.12 19.02
CA GLY A 78 1.19 1.83 19.47
C GLY A 78 1.62 2.69 20.65
N ASN A 79 1.33 4.00 20.61
CA ASN A 79 1.65 4.90 21.72
C ASN A 79 0.83 4.61 22.98
N MET A 80 -0.42 4.18 22.85
CA MET A 80 -1.29 3.85 23.99
C MET A 80 -0.93 2.51 24.65
N LEU A 81 -0.55 1.50 23.86
CA LEU A 81 -0.29 0.15 24.35
C LEU A 81 1.20 -0.16 24.55
N GLY A 82 2.09 0.70 24.07
CA GLY A 82 3.53 0.45 24.03
C GLY A 82 3.93 -0.65 23.04
N ASP A 83 3.03 -1.02 22.11
CA ASP A 83 3.20 -2.14 21.19
C ASP A 83 2.93 -1.70 19.73
N TYR A 84 4.01 -1.50 18.99
CA TYR A 84 3.99 -1.08 17.59
C TYR A 84 4.01 -2.30 16.67
N MET A 85 2.93 -2.46 15.90
CA MET A 85 2.77 -3.58 14.97
C MET A 85 3.82 -3.62 13.85
N TYR A 86 4.40 -2.47 13.52
CA TYR A 86 5.35 -2.35 12.42
C TYR A 86 6.63 -1.65 12.91
N PRO A 87 7.81 -2.28 12.77
CA PRO A 87 9.05 -1.74 13.32
C PRO A 87 9.47 -0.42 12.65
N PHE A 88 9.07 -0.20 11.39
CA PHE A 88 9.41 1.03 10.67
C PHE A 88 8.63 2.27 11.16
N ILE A 89 7.64 2.12 12.04
CA ILE A 89 6.96 3.24 12.72
C ILE A 89 7.05 3.14 14.24
N ASP A 90 7.92 2.29 14.75
CA ASP A 90 8.08 2.08 16.19
C ASP A 90 8.81 3.25 16.83
N VAL A 91 8.04 4.21 17.34
CA VAL A 91 8.57 5.41 17.99
C VAL A 91 9.42 5.06 19.22
N GLY A 92 9.17 3.93 19.87
CA GLY A 92 9.92 3.47 21.03
C GLY A 92 11.34 3.04 20.68
N THR A 93 11.55 2.43 19.51
CA THR A 93 12.88 1.97 19.07
C THR A 93 13.60 2.95 18.15
N ILE A 94 12.92 3.52 17.16
CA ILE A 94 13.55 4.38 16.14
C ILE A 94 13.36 5.88 16.38
N GLY A 95 12.56 6.26 17.38
CA GLY A 95 12.24 7.63 17.70
C GLY A 95 11.21 8.26 16.76
N PHE A 96 10.59 9.36 17.21
CA PHE A 96 9.47 9.99 16.50
C PHE A 96 9.87 10.52 15.11
N GLY A 97 11.05 11.14 14.99
CA GLY A 97 11.53 11.71 13.73
C GLY A 97 11.67 10.64 12.64
N SER A 98 12.36 9.54 12.94
CA SER A 98 12.55 8.42 12.00
C SER A 98 11.23 7.74 11.65
N ALA A 99 10.37 7.50 12.64
CA ALA A 99 9.05 6.91 12.42
C ALA A 99 8.19 7.78 11.49
N LEU A 100 8.22 9.10 11.66
CA LEU A 100 7.51 10.04 10.80
C LEU A 100 8.07 10.04 9.37
N ILE A 101 9.39 10.04 9.21
CA ILE A 101 10.04 9.95 7.89
C ILE A 101 9.63 8.67 7.17
N ASN A 102 9.65 7.54 7.86
CA ASN A 102 9.24 6.25 7.28
C ASN A 102 7.76 6.25 6.89
N ALA A 103 6.87 6.77 7.74
CA ALA A 103 5.45 6.90 7.43
C ALA A 103 5.20 7.80 6.20
N LEU A 104 5.91 8.93 6.11
CA LEU A 104 5.88 9.81 4.94
C LEU A 104 6.44 9.12 3.69
N GLY A 105 7.47 8.28 3.85
CA GLY A 105 8.02 7.47 2.76
C GLY A 105 6.99 6.49 2.19
N VAL A 106 6.23 5.80 3.05
CA VAL A 106 5.14 4.92 2.60
C VAL A 106 4.02 5.71 1.94
N LEU A 107 3.63 6.86 2.50
CA LEU A 107 2.62 7.74 1.91
C LEU A 107 3.08 8.27 0.54
N LEU A 108 4.34 8.66 0.40
CA LEU A 108 4.94 9.06 -0.87
C LEU A 108 4.89 7.91 -1.87
N GLY A 109 5.27 6.69 -1.46
CA GLY A 109 5.15 5.48 -2.28
C GLY A 109 3.72 5.26 -2.79
N PHE A 110 2.72 5.41 -1.92
CA PHE A 110 1.31 5.36 -2.32
C PHE A 110 0.95 6.40 -3.37
N VAL A 111 1.35 7.66 -3.16
CA VAL A 111 1.10 8.75 -4.11
C VAL A 111 1.77 8.47 -5.45
N LEU A 112 3.01 7.99 -5.47
CA LEU A 112 3.73 7.64 -6.71
C LEU A 112 3.02 6.51 -7.47
N ILE A 113 2.60 5.44 -6.79
CA ILE A 113 1.82 4.36 -7.39
C ILE A 113 0.49 4.89 -7.94
N ALA A 114 -0.18 5.78 -7.20
CA ALA A 114 -1.45 6.37 -7.63
C ALA A 114 -1.28 7.20 -8.91
N LEU A 115 -0.25 8.04 -8.96
CA LEU A 115 0.07 8.86 -10.13
C LEU A 115 0.45 8.00 -11.34
N LEU A 116 1.25 6.95 -11.13
CA LEU A 116 1.61 5.99 -12.16
C LEU A 116 0.39 5.30 -12.75
N LEU A 117 -0.53 4.81 -11.91
CA LEU A 117 -1.76 4.16 -12.39
C LEU A 117 -2.72 5.13 -13.08
N VAL A 118 -2.81 6.39 -12.62
CA VAL A 118 -3.57 7.44 -13.34
C VAL A 118 -2.93 7.72 -14.71
N GLY A 119 -1.60 7.75 -14.80
CA GLY A 119 -0.87 7.92 -16.05
C GLY A 119 -1.11 6.77 -17.04
N ILE A 120 -0.99 5.53 -16.55
CA ILE A 120 -1.26 4.31 -17.32
C ILE A 120 -2.71 4.27 -17.80
N ASP A 121 -3.67 4.60 -16.93
CA ASP A 121 -5.10 4.64 -17.27
C ASP A 121 -5.39 5.63 -18.40
N LYS A 122 -4.84 6.84 -18.31
CA LYS A 122 -4.97 7.85 -19.36
C LYS A 122 -4.30 7.44 -20.67
N TRP A 123 -3.10 6.88 -20.60
CA TRP A 123 -2.37 6.44 -21.77
C TRP A 123 -3.08 5.29 -22.49
N ALA A 124 -3.54 4.28 -21.76
CA ALA A 124 -4.25 3.14 -22.31
C ALA A 124 -5.61 3.55 -22.92
N SER A 125 -6.28 4.55 -22.36
CA SER A 125 -7.51 5.12 -22.93
C SER A 125 -7.27 5.79 -24.29
N ARG A 126 -6.14 6.47 -24.48
CA ARG A 126 -5.81 7.16 -25.74
C ARG A 126 -5.49 6.19 -26.88
N ARG A 127 -5.09 4.95 -26.58
CA ARG A 127 -4.79 3.91 -27.57
C ARG A 127 -6.01 3.14 -28.08
N LYS A 128 -7.16 3.27 -27.41
CA LYS A 128 -8.42 2.63 -27.80
C LYS A 128 -9.33 3.56 -28.63
N VAL A 129 -8.88 4.77 -28.92
CA VAL A 129 -9.46 5.73 -29.88
C VAL A 129 -8.71 5.58 -31.19
#